data_AF-A0A392M0T4-F1
#
_entry.id   AF-A0A392M0T4-F1
#
_cell.length_a   1.000
_cell.length_b   1.000
_cell.length_c   1.000
_cell.angle_alpha   90.00
_cell.angle_beta   90.00
_cell.angle_gamma   90.00
#
_symmetry.space_group_name_H-M   'P 1'
#
loop_
_entity.id
_entity.type
_entity.pdbx_description
1 polymer ?
#
loop_
_entity_poly.entity_id
_entity_poly.type
_entity_poly.pdbx_seq_one_letter_code
_entity_poly.pdbx_strand_id
1 'polypeptide(L)' 'MAAGTATESVEQGDKVTLRVIVDKERNQVVYAEAGKDFVDVLFSFITLPYNCKTRC' A
#
# COMPACT_ATOMS: atom_id res chain seq x y z
N MET A 1 19.15 13.86 -35.89
CA MET A 1 17.68 13.93 -35.70
C MET A 1 17.29 12.93 -34.64
N ALA A 2 16.57 13.40 -33.62
CA ALA A 2 15.81 12.69 -32.57
C ALA A 2 16.52 11.52 -31.84
N ALA A 3 16.99 11.66 -30.59
CA ALA A 3 16.27 11.89 -29.32
C ALA A 3 15.37 10.70 -28.92
N GLY A 4 15.64 10.13 -27.74
CA GLY A 4 14.68 9.29 -27.02
C GLY A 4 15.30 8.11 -26.28
N THR A 5 15.83 8.37 -25.08
CA THR A 5 16.06 7.35 -24.04
C THR A 5 14.76 6.61 -23.73
N ALA A 6 14.83 5.29 -23.65
CA ALA A 6 13.95 4.50 -22.79
C ALA A 6 14.77 3.34 -22.24
N THR A 7 15.62 3.65 -21.27
CA THR A 7 16.03 2.66 -20.27
C THR A 7 14.78 2.37 -19.44
N GLU A 8 13.95 1.44 -19.90
CA GLU A 8 12.88 0.85 -19.09
C GLU A 8 13.47 -0.38 -18.39
N SER A 9 14.30 -0.12 -17.38
CA SER A 9 14.37 -1.04 -16.26
C SER A 9 12.98 -1.04 -15.66
N VAL A 10 12.22 -2.11 -15.90
CA VAL A 10 10.92 -2.33 -15.29
C VAL A 10 11.13 -2.64 -13.81
N GLU A 11 11.46 -1.61 -13.04
CA GLU A 11 11.01 -1.49 -11.66
C GLU A 11 9.53 -1.10 -11.73
N GLN A 12 8.66 -1.98 -12.25
CA GLN A 12 7.21 -1.88 -12.07
C GLN A 12 6.91 -2.24 -10.62
N GLY A 13 7.40 -1.43 -9.70
CA GLY A 13 6.78 -1.33 -8.40
C GLY A 13 5.47 -0.60 -8.62
N ASP A 14 4.34 -1.31 -8.57
CA ASP A 14 3.03 -0.69 -8.49
C ASP A 14 3.06 0.36 -7.38
N LYS A 15 3.10 1.64 -7.76
CA LYS A 15 3.18 2.75 -6.82
C LYS A 15 1.82 2.92 -6.17
N VAL A 16 1.68 2.40 -4.96
CA VAL A 16 0.48 2.61 -4.15
C VAL A 16 0.46 4.07 -3.67
N THR A 17 -0.56 4.82 -4.09
CA THR A 17 -0.82 6.16 -3.57
C THR A 17 -1.68 6.06 -2.31
N LEU A 18 -1.17 6.60 -1.21
CA LEU A 18 -1.82 6.60 0.09
C LEU A 18 -1.94 8.04 0.57
N ARG A 19 -3.13 8.42 1.03
CA ARG A 19 -3.35 9.72 1.64
C ARG A 19 -3.51 9.54 3.14
N VAL A 20 -2.48 9.93 3.88
CA VAL A 20 -2.43 9.77 5.34
C VAL A 20 -2.71 11.11 6.00
N ILE A 21 -3.66 11.12 6.93
CA ILE A 21 -3.96 12.26 7.80
C ILE A 21 -3.36 11.95 9.17
N VAL A 22 -2.40 12.78 9.57
CA VAL A 22 -1.69 12.67 10.84
C VAL A 22 -2.10 13.83 11.73
N ASP A 23 -2.52 13.51 12.94
CA ASP A 23 -2.69 14.48 14.00
C ASP A 23 -1.30 14.83 14.55
N LYS A 24 -0.83 16.05 14.24
CA LYS A 24 0.53 16.50 14.58
C LYS A 24 0.73 16.74 16.07
N GLU A 25 -0.34 17.00 16.81
CA GLU A 25 -0.27 17.25 18.26
C GLU A 25 -0.03 15.95 19.03
N ARG A 26 -0.64 14.85 18.57
CA ARG A 26 -0.49 13.52 19.17
C ARG A 26 0.46 12.60 18.40
N ASN A 27 1.05 13.10 17.30
CA ASN A 27 1.88 12.35 16.35
C ASN A 27 1.28 11.00 15.95
N GLN A 28 -0.04 10.95 15.82
CA GLN A 28 -0.78 9.72 15.54
C GLN A 28 -1.44 9.80 14.16
N VAL A 29 -1.41 8.70 13.43
CA VAL A 29 -2.16 8.57 12.19
C VAL A 29 -3.63 8.35 12.55
N VAL A 30 -4.48 9.34 12.25
CA VAL A 30 -5.91 9.25 12.56
C VAL A 30 -6.71 8.66 11.41
N TYR A 31 -6.20 8.79 10.18
CA TYR A 31 -6.89 8.30 8.99
C TYR A 31 -5.90 8.03 7.85
N ALA A 32 -6.16 6.99 7.07
CA ALA A 32 -5.44 6.71 5.85
C ALA A 32 -6.42 6.27 4.75
N GLU A 33 -6.52 7.06 3.68
CA GLU A 33 -7.28 6.71 2.48
C GLU A 33 -6.34 6.00 1.50
N ALA A 34 -6.82 4.90 0.94
CA ALA A 34 -6.10 4.11 -0.04
C ALA A 34 -7.05 3.56 -1.11
N GLY A 35 -6.50 3.19 -2.26
CA GLY A 35 -7.24 2.53 -3.32
C GLY A 35 -7.83 1.19 -2.87
N LYS A 36 -8.99 0.83 -3.43
CA LYS A 36 -9.75 -0.37 -3.05
C LYS A 36 -8.91 -1.65 -3.14
N ASP A 37 -8.11 -1.80 -4.18
CA ASP A 37 -7.28 -2.99 -4.40
C ASP A 37 -6.21 -3.16 -3.31
N PHE A 38 -5.61 -2.06 -2.86
CA PHE A 38 -4.63 -2.08 -1.76
C PHE A 38 -5.28 -2.41 -0.42
N VAL A 39 -6.47 -1.85 -0.17
CA VAL A 39 -7.26 -2.13 1.04
C VAL A 39 -7.69 -3.59 1.08
N ASP A 40 -8.17 -4.15 -0.03
CA ASP A 40 -8.61 -5.55 -0.12
C ASP A 40 -7.46 -6.55 0.16
N VAL A 41 -6.26 -6.25 -0.37
CA VAL A 41 -5.04 -7.01 -0.10
C VAL A 41 -4.63 -6.90 1.37
N LEU A 42 -4.61 -5.69 1.95
CA LEU A 42 -4.36 -5.49 3.38
C LEU A 42 -5.36 -6.25 4.26
N PHE A 43 -6.65 -6.18 3.93
CA PHE A 43 -7.69 -6.91 4.65
C PHE A 43 -7.50 -8.41 4.53
N SER A 44 -7.15 -8.92 3.34
CA SER A 44 -6.79 -10.33 3.16
C SER A 44 -5.63 -10.73 4.09
N PHE A 45 -4.58 -9.92 4.19
CA PHE A 45 -3.46 -10.15 5.11
C PHE A 45 -3.78 -9.95 6.59
N ILE A 46 -4.81 -9.19 6.95
CA ILE A 46 -5.24 -9.04 8.34
C ILE A 46 -6.17 -10.21 8.72
N THR A 47 -7.02 -10.63 7.80
CA THR A 47 -7.86 -11.82 7.95
C THR A 47 -6.98 -13.07 8.09
N LEU A 48 -6.02 -13.32 7.19
CA LEU A 48 -5.20 -14.55 7.20
C LEU A 48 -4.55 -14.93 8.57
N PRO A 49 -3.85 -14.03 9.30
CA PRO A 49 -3.25 -14.33 10.60
C PRO A 49 -4.16 -14.08 11.80
N TYR A 50 -5.26 -13.33 11.66
CA TYR A 50 -6.22 -13.15 12.77
C TYR A 50 -7.11 -14.39 12.97
N ASN A 51 -7.36 -15.17 11.91
CA ASN A 51 -8.06 -16.47 11.97
C ASN A 51 -7.16 -17.71 11.89
N CYS A 52 -5.83 -17.57 11.76
CA CYS A 52 -4.91 -18.68 12.06
C CYS A 52 -4.62 -18.76 13.56
N LYS A 53 -5.69 -18.88 14.35
CA LYS A 53 -5.65 -19.45 15.69
C LYS A 53 -6.12 -20.89 15.51
N THR A 54 -5.21 -21.83 15.72
CA THR A 54 -5.48 -23.29 15.81
C THR A 54 -5.99 -23.98 14.55
N ARG A 55 -5.09 -24.34 13.62
CA ARG A 55 -4.85 -25.75 13.25
C ARG A 55 -3.69 -25.88 12.27
N CYS A 56 -2.75 -26.77 12.60
CA CYS A 56 -1.84 -27.38 11.65
C CYS A 56 -2.59 -28.40 10.78
#